data_AF-A0AAU6S6Z6-F1
#
_entry.id   AF-A0AAU6S6Z6-F1
#
_cell.length_a   1.000
_cell.length_b   1.000
_cell.length_c   1.000
_cell.angle_alpha   90.00
_cell.angle_beta   90.00
_cell.angle_gamma   90.00
#
_symmetry.space_group_name_H-M   'P 1'
#
loop_
_entity.id
_entity.type
_entity.pdbx_description
1 polymer ?
#
loop_
_entity_poly.entity_id
_entity_poly.type
_entity_poly.pdbx_seq_one_letter_code
_entity_poly.pdbx_strand_id
1 'polypeptide(L)'
;MGSGGFLADGALDAELTALRARAYGVDADIDADPVAAARLAELEELHAASVARTVRESGAGGAEPGATQAETRTPESGSPCDRRWWHRSRTGPFLAGIAVAAAAAVTVAGWMLWTGPRSDATLRPTGAAPSEQVLRLTDHARRQMVTKATLRGFEPILGLEVWEARSALGNGCLLVFEPATDDLLAVGCVPPPAKPGVEIYDVPVAWTQEWTERFPTGTVVRFILTEDAVDVWILEGTS
;
A
#
# COMPACT_ATOMS: atom_id res chain seq x y z
N MET A 1 -41.66 -0.49 -2.68
CA MET A 1 -41.74 -1.86 -3.24
C MET A 1 -40.36 -2.19 -3.81
N GLY A 2 -39.61 -3.10 -3.18
CA GLY A 2 -38.25 -3.45 -3.59
C GLY A 2 -37.39 -4.02 -2.46
N SER A 3 -37.87 -5.09 -1.80
CA SER A 3 -37.14 -5.74 -0.69
C SER A 3 -36.86 -7.22 -0.96
N GLY A 4 -36.98 -7.66 -2.22
CA GLY A 4 -36.81 -9.07 -2.62
C GLY A 4 -35.44 -9.46 -3.17
N GLY A 5 -34.53 -8.51 -3.43
CA GLY A 5 -33.24 -8.80 -4.08
C GLY A 5 -32.21 -9.46 -3.15
N PHE A 6 -32.05 -8.93 -1.93
CA PHE A 6 -30.95 -9.34 -1.04
C PHE A 6 -30.96 -10.81 -0.60
N LEU A 7 -32.13 -11.45 -0.51
CA LEU A 7 -32.21 -12.87 -0.14
C LEU A 7 -31.89 -13.81 -1.30
N ALA A 8 -32.14 -13.38 -2.55
CA ALA A 8 -31.80 -14.16 -3.74
C ALA A 8 -30.29 -14.09 -4.02
N ASP A 9 -29.68 -12.92 -3.81
CA ASP A 9 -28.24 -12.72 -4.01
C ASP A 9 -27.41 -13.62 -3.07
N GLY A 10 -27.79 -13.71 -1.78
CA GLY A 10 -27.08 -14.56 -0.82
C GLY A 10 -27.15 -16.06 -1.11
N ALA A 11 -28.24 -16.54 -1.74
CA ALA A 11 -28.35 -17.94 -2.13
C ALA A 11 -27.43 -18.30 -3.30
N LEU A 12 -27.28 -17.38 -4.27
CA LEU A 12 -26.38 -17.55 -5.41
C LEU A 12 -24.91 -17.48 -4.98
N ASP A 13 -24.56 -16.59 -4.05
CA ASP A 13 -23.21 -16.50 -3.50
C ASP A 13 -22.82 -17.76 -2.72
N ALA A 14 -23.76 -18.35 -1.98
CA ALA A 14 -23.55 -19.63 -1.28
C ALA A 14 -23.35 -20.79 -2.27
N GLU A 15 -24.15 -20.85 -3.34
CA GLU A 15 -24.01 -21.85 -4.41
C GLU A 15 -22.65 -21.72 -5.12
N LEU A 16 -22.25 -20.50 -5.50
CA LEU A 16 -20.96 -20.22 -6.13
C LEU A 16 -19.79 -20.62 -5.22
N THR A 17 -19.86 -20.30 -3.92
CA THR A 17 -18.84 -20.67 -2.94
C THR A 17 -18.69 -22.18 -2.83
N ALA A 18 -19.81 -22.92 -2.76
CA ALA A 18 -19.79 -24.38 -2.69
C ALA A 18 -19.19 -25.01 -3.95
N LEU A 19 -19.54 -24.51 -5.14
CA LEU A 19 -18.99 -25.01 -6.40
C LEU A 19 -17.50 -24.70 -6.56
N ARG A 20 -17.04 -23.53 -6.12
CA ARG A 20 -15.61 -23.19 -6.10
C ARG A 20 -14.81 -24.07 -5.15
N ALA A 21 -15.36 -24.44 -4.00
CA ALA A 21 -14.72 -25.39 -3.10
C ALA A 21 -14.54 -26.77 -3.75
N ARG A 22 -15.51 -27.22 -4.54
CA ARG A 22 -15.40 -28.47 -5.33
C ARG A 22 -14.47 -28.36 -6.53
N ALA A 23 -14.28 -27.18 -7.10
CA ALA A 23 -13.38 -26.97 -8.25
C ALA A 23 -11.92 -26.75 -7.87
N TYR A 24 -11.69 -26.00 -6.80
CA TYR A 24 -10.37 -25.47 -6.45
C TYR A 24 -9.93 -25.85 -5.03
N GLY A 25 -10.73 -26.62 -4.29
CA GLY A 25 -10.41 -27.08 -2.93
C GLY A 25 -9.47 -28.29 -2.88
N VAL A 26 -9.07 -28.64 -1.67
CA VAL A 26 -8.18 -29.79 -1.41
C VAL A 26 -8.76 -31.13 -1.89
N ASP A 27 -10.09 -31.25 -1.82
CA ASP A 27 -10.84 -32.41 -2.29
C ASP A 27 -11.61 -32.10 -3.58
N ALA A 28 -10.95 -31.42 -4.54
CA ALA A 28 -11.60 -31.01 -5.77
C ALA A 28 -12.10 -32.22 -6.59
N ASP A 29 -13.41 -32.29 -6.82
CA ASP A 29 -14.10 -33.39 -7.48
C ASP A 29 -14.99 -32.93 -8.65
N ILE A 30 -14.96 -31.63 -9.01
CA ILE A 30 -15.88 -31.06 -10.00
C ILE A 30 -15.75 -31.69 -11.40
N ASP A 31 -14.59 -32.23 -11.75
CA ASP A 31 -14.35 -32.86 -13.06
C ASP A 31 -15.19 -34.11 -13.28
N ALA A 32 -15.66 -34.75 -12.20
CA ALA A 32 -16.56 -35.91 -12.27
C ALA A 32 -18.03 -35.50 -12.52
N ASP A 33 -18.35 -34.21 -12.47
CA ASP A 33 -19.71 -33.67 -12.57
C ASP A 33 -19.79 -32.53 -13.60
N PRO A 34 -20.00 -32.84 -14.89
CA PRO A 34 -20.01 -31.83 -15.96
C PRO A 34 -21.17 -30.82 -15.83
N VAL A 35 -22.25 -31.18 -15.11
CA VAL A 35 -23.37 -30.27 -14.87
C VAL A 35 -22.98 -29.23 -13.83
N ALA A 36 -22.31 -29.64 -12.74
CA ALA A 36 -21.77 -28.72 -11.75
C ALA A 36 -20.71 -27.78 -12.35
N ALA A 37 -19.84 -28.29 -13.24
CA ALA A 37 -18.86 -27.47 -13.92
C ALA A 37 -19.51 -26.40 -14.83
N ALA A 38 -20.54 -26.76 -15.59
CA ALA A 38 -21.29 -25.81 -16.41
C ALA A 38 -22.00 -24.74 -15.55
N ARG A 39 -22.58 -25.17 -14.43
CA ARG A 39 -23.24 -24.27 -13.47
C ARG A 39 -22.27 -23.30 -12.81
N LEU A 40 -21.06 -23.75 -12.48
CA LEU A 40 -19.99 -22.89 -11.96
C LEU A 40 -19.62 -21.81 -12.97
N ALA A 41 -19.41 -22.18 -14.24
CA ALA A 41 -19.04 -21.23 -15.29
C ALA A 41 -20.10 -20.11 -15.47
N GLU A 42 -21.39 -20.47 -15.44
CA GLU A 42 -22.50 -19.50 -15.51
C GLU A 42 -22.47 -18.52 -14.33
N LEU A 43 -22.30 -19.03 -13.10
CA LEU A 43 -22.27 -18.20 -11.90
C LEU A 43 -21.04 -17.28 -11.85
N GLU A 44 -19.88 -17.74 -12.33
CA GLU A 44 -18.68 -16.91 -12.40
C GLU A 44 -18.82 -15.76 -13.41
N GLU A 45 -19.47 -15.98 -14.55
CA GLU A 45 -19.77 -14.93 -15.53
C GLU A 45 -20.72 -13.87 -14.95
N LEU A 46 -21.79 -14.31 -14.27
CA LEU A 46 -22.73 -13.42 -13.60
C LEU A 46 -22.04 -12.59 -12.49
N HIS A 47 -21.20 -13.24 -11.69
CA HIS A 47 -20.44 -12.57 -10.63
C HIS A 47 -19.45 -11.54 -11.20
N ALA A 48 -18.72 -11.89 -12.27
CA ALA A 48 -17.81 -10.96 -12.95
C ALA A 48 -18.57 -9.73 -13.51
N ALA A 49 -19.75 -9.94 -14.09
CA ALA A 49 -20.60 -8.85 -14.57
C ALA A 49 -21.12 -7.95 -13.44
N SER A 50 -21.41 -8.52 -12.26
CA SER A 50 -21.80 -7.77 -11.06
C SER A 50 -20.65 -6.89 -10.56
N VAL A 51 -19.45 -7.44 -10.38
CA VAL A 51 -18.25 -6.70 -9.95
C VAL A 51 -17.93 -5.55 -10.91
N ALA A 52 -17.98 -5.79 -12.22
CA ALA A 52 -17.74 -4.75 -13.22
C ALA A 52 -18.75 -3.59 -13.14
N ARG A 53 -20.02 -3.87 -12.76
CA ARG A 53 -21.05 -2.86 -12.56
C ARG A 53 -20.77 -2.03 -11.32
N THR A 54 -20.45 -2.67 -10.19
CA THR A 54 -20.12 -1.99 -8.93
C THR A 54 -18.92 -1.06 -9.09
N VAL A 55 -17.88 -1.48 -9.83
CA VAL A 55 -16.71 -0.65 -10.13
C VAL A 55 -17.08 0.56 -10.98
N ARG A 56 -17.93 0.39 -12.01
CA ARG A 56 -18.41 1.50 -12.86
C ARG A 56 -19.25 2.51 -12.07
N GLU A 57 -20.14 2.04 -11.20
CA GLU A 57 -20.99 2.89 -10.37
C GLU A 57 -20.17 3.65 -9.31
N SER A 58 -19.17 2.99 -8.71
CA SER A 58 -18.28 3.62 -7.72
C SER A 58 -17.31 4.62 -8.36
N GLY A 59 -16.86 4.37 -9.60
CA GLY A 59 -15.94 5.26 -10.32
C GLY A 59 -16.58 6.52 -10.91
N ALA A 60 -17.91 6.55 -11.06
CA ALA A 60 -18.63 7.68 -11.66
C ALA A 60 -18.84 8.87 -10.70
N GLY A 61 -18.53 8.73 -9.40
CA GLY A 61 -18.69 9.77 -8.39
C GLY A 61 -17.48 10.70 -8.16
N GLY A 62 -16.34 10.46 -8.83
CA GLY A 62 -15.05 11.09 -8.48
C GLY A 62 -14.45 12.08 -9.48
N ALA A 63 -15.08 12.32 -10.63
CA ALA A 63 -14.55 13.24 -11.65
C ALA A 63 -15.20 14.63 -11.52
N GLU A 64 -14.75 15.42 -10.55
CA GLU A 64 -14.95 16.87 -10.55
C GLU A 64 -13.77 17.52 -11.32
N PRO A 65 -13.98 18.06 -12.54
CA PRO A 65 -12.92 18.71 -13.30
C PRO A 65 -12.73 20.15 -12.81
N GLY A 66 -11.99 20.31 -11.71
CA GLY A 66 -11.54 21.60 -11.21
C GLY A 66 -10.36 22.17 -12.00
N ALA A 67 -10.57 22.54 -13.27
CA ALA A 67 -9.60 23.27 -14.07
C ALA A 67 -10.02 24.74 -14.22
N THR A 68 -9.80 25.54 -13.17
CA THR A 68 -9.87 27.00 -13.27
C THR A 68 -8.54 27.51 -13.86
N GLN A 69 -8.54 27.74 -15.17
CA GLN A 69 -7.50 28.53 -15.84
C GLN A 69 -7.65 30.00 -15.41
N ALA A 70 -6.70 30.48 -14.61
CA ALA A 70 -6.50 31.91 -14.40
C ALA A 70 -5.57 32.45 -15.49
N GLU A 71 -6.20 33.02 -16.51
CA GLU A 71 -5.62 33.86 -17.55
C GLU A 71 -4.81 35.00 -16.91
N THR A 72 -3.48 34.98 -17.04
CA THR A 72 -2.63 36.15 -16.72
C THR A 72 -2.07 36.70 -18.01
N ARG A 73 -2.67 37.79 -18.48
CA ARG A 73 -2.20 38.59 -19.60
C ARG A 73 -0.98 39.41 -19.18
N THR A 74 0.07 39.29 -19.97
CA THR A 74 1.12 40.31 -20.11
C THR A 74 0.56 41.50 -20.90
N PRO A 75 0.88 42.74 -20.51
CA PRO A 75 1.41 43.65 -21.53
C PRO A 75 2.66 44.43 -21.08
N GLU A 76 3.41 44.79 -22.11
CA GLU A 76 4.68 45.51 -22.19
C GLU A 76 4.74 46.94 -21.62
N SER A 77 5.97 47.31 -21.25
CA SER A 77 6.70 48.57 -21.48
C SER A 77 6.17 49.92 -20.95
N GLY A 78 6.98 50.50 -20.04
CA GLY A 78 7.02 51.94 -19.75
C GLY A 78 8.28 52.32 -18.97
N SER A 79 9.17 53.09 -19.60
CA SER A 79 10.46 53.61 -19.10
C SER A 79 10.30 54.78 -18.09
N PRO A 80 11.40 55.20 -17.41
CA PRO A 80 11.36 55.76 -16.06
C PRO A 80 11.18 57.28 -16.01
N CYS A 81 10.37 57.76 -15.07
CA CYS A 81 10.38 59.16 -14.65
C CYS A 81 10.58 59.25 -13.12
N ASP A 82 11.73 59.82 -12.80
CA ASP A 82 12.21 60.22 -11.50
C ASP A 82 11.31 61.31 -10.88
N ARG A 83 10.68 61.01 -9.74
CA ARG A 83 10.28 62.02 -8.75
C ARG A 83 10.45 61.46 -7.35
N ARG A 84 11.66 61.67 -6.81
CA ARG A 84 11.85 62.10 -5.42
C ARG A 84 10.70 63.03 -5.03
N TRP A 85 10.08 62.81 -3.87
CA TRP A 85 9.76 63.84 -2.86
C TRP A 85 9.20 63.18 -1.60
N TRP A 86 9.92 63.44 -0.52
CA TRP A 86 9.75 63.02 0.86
C TRP A 86 8.31 63.02 1.39
N HIS A 87 7.91 61.95 2.09
CA HIS A 87 7.06 62.08 3.26
C HIS A 87 7.36 61.01 4.33
N ARG A 88 7.95 61.48 5.44
CA ARG A 88 7.92 60.99 6.83
C ARG A 88 7.88 59.47 7.05
N SER A 89 9.02 58.93 7.44
CA SER A 89 9.20 57.64 8.11
C SER A 89 8.38 57.56 9.41
N ARG A 90 7.21 56.91 9.35
CA ARG A 90 6.61 56.21 10.50
C ARG A 90 7.08 54.75 10.47
N THR A 91 8.36 54.55 10.74
CA THR A 91 8.95 53.23 10.99
C THR A 91 8.59 52.78 12.40
N GLY A 92 7.45 52.11 12.54
CA GLY A 92 6.98 51.51 13.78
C GLY A 92 5.47 51.28 13.67
N PRO A 93 5.02 50.18 13.04
CA PRO A 93 5.10 48.84 13.63
C PRO A 93 5.32 47.67 12.62
N PHE A 94 5.73 47.93 11.38
CA PHE A 94 5.77 46.90 10.32
C PHE A 94 6.81 45.78 10.54
N LEU A 95 7.86 46.00 11.34
CA LEU A 95 8.83 44.95 11.68
C LEU A 95 8.33 43.93 12.72
N ALA A 96 7.29 44.27 13.51
CA ALA A 96 6.71 43.34 14.47
C ALA A 96 5.84 42.26 13.80
N GLY A 97 5.17 42.60 12.68
CA GLY A 97 4.30 41.65 11.96
C GLY A 97 5.06 40.51 11.28
N ILE A 98 6.27 40.77 10.76
CA ILE A 98 7.08 39.75 10.07
C ILE A 98 7.60 38.70 11.07
N ALA A 99 8.00 39.11 12.28
CA ALA A 99 8.48 38.19 13.31
C ALA A 99 7.36 37.23 13.78
N VAL A 100 6.14 37.72 13.93
CA VAL A 100 4.98 36.89 14.32
C VAL A 100 4.60 35.91 13.21
N ALA A 101 4.59 36.35 11.95
CA ALA A 101 4.29 35.47 10.81
C ALA A 101 5.34 34.36 10.64
N ALA A 102 6.63 34.68 10.80
CA ALA A 102 7.71 33.69 10.75
C ALA A 102 7.62 32.68 11.90
N ALA A 103 7.33 33.14 13.12
CA ALA A 103 7.12 32.25 14.27
C ALA A 103 5.92 31.31 14.05
N ALA A 104 4.80 31.84 13.55
CA ALA A 104 3.63 31.04 13.21
C ALA A 104 3.94 29.97 12.16
N ALA A 105 4.65 30.34 11.08
CA ALA A 105 5.05 29.39 10.03
C ALA A 105 5.95 28.26 10.56
N VAL A 106 6.91 28.58 11.43
CA VAL A 106 7.77 27.57 12.08
C VAL A 106 6.97 26.65 12.99
N THR A 107 6.00 27.18 13.76
CA THR A 107 5.16 26.34 14.62
C THR A 107 4.25 25.42 13.82
N VAL A 108 3.65 25.89 12.72
CA VAL A 108 2.79 25.05 11.86
C VAL A 108 3.62 23.98 11.15
N ALA A 109 4.80 24.33 10.63
CA ALA A 109 5.70 23.36 9.99
C ALA A 109 6.19 22.30 11.00
N GLY A 110 6.60 22.72 12.20
CA GLY A 110 7.00 21.80 13.27
C GLY A 110 5.85 20.87 13.69
N TRP A 111 4.62 21.39 13.72
CA TRP A 111 3.46 20.59 14.07
C TRP A 111 3.11 19.57 12.98
N MET A 112 3.15 19.96 11.71
CA MET A 112 2.93 19.03 10.59
C MET A 112 4.00 17.92 10.52
N LEU A 113 5.28 18.25 10.77
CA LEU A 113 6.32 17.22 10.90
C LEU A 113 6.08 16.29 12.10
N TRP A 114 5.42 16.77 13.14
CA TRP A 114 5.13 15.95 14.31
C TRP A 114 3.93 15.03 14.10
N THR A 115 2.88 15.52 13.42
CA THR A 115 1.61 14.80 13.26
C THR A 115 1.53 13.98 11.98
N GLY A 116 2.61 13.95 11.18
CA GLY A 116 2.67 13.08 10.00
C GLY A 116 2.53 11.60 10.40
N PRO A 117 2.01 10.74 9.50
CA PRO A 117 2.00 9.29 9.71
C PRO A 117 3.44 8.83 9.99
N ARG A 118 3.71 8.37 11.21
CA ARG A 118 4.99 7.76 11.55
C ARG A 118 4.88 6.25 11.33
N SER A 119 5.94 5.67 10.80
CA SER A 119 6.10 4.22 10.86
C SER A 119 6.25 3.79 12.32
N ASP A 120 5.74 2.60 12.63
CA ASP A 120 5.88 1.98 13.95
C ASP A 120 7.33 1.49 14.17
N ALA A 121 8.02 1.13 13.08
CA ALA A 121 9.44 0.82 13.07
C ALA A 121 10.10 1.18 11.73
N THR A 122 11.42 1.37 11.76
CA THR A 122 12.26 1.54 10.57
C THR A 122 13.43 0.57 10.66
N LEU A 123 13.46 -0.43 9.78
CA LEU A 123 14.46 -1.49 9.76
C LEU A 123 15.70 -1.04 9.00
N ARG A 124 16.88 -1.23 9.60
CA ARG A 124 18.16 -0.91 8.97
C ARG A 124 18.77 -2.11 8.25
N PRO A 125 19.58 -1.89 7.20
CA PRO A 125 20.32 -2.98 6.56
C PRO A 125 21.33 -3.61 7.52
N THR A 126 21.38 -4.93 7.57
CA THR A 126 22.29 -5.66 8.46
C THR A 126 23.62 -6.02 7.79
N GLY A 127 23.63 -6.11 6.47
CA GLY A 127 24.77 -6.65 5.72
C GLY A 127 24.97 -8.16 5.93
N ALA A 128 24.03 -8.84 6.57
CA ALA A 128 24.06 -10.28 6.75
C ALA A 128 23.94 -11.00 5.40
N ALA A 129 24.71 -12.07 5.23
CA ALA A 129 24.55 -12.95 4.09
C ALA A 129 23.23 -13.73 4.21
N PRO A 130 22.52 -13.99 3.10
CA PRO A 130 21.30 -14.80 3.13
C PRO A 130 21.60 -16.22 3.59
N SER A 131 20.78 -16.72 4.50
CA SER A 131 20.83 -18.11 4.95
C SER A 131 20.46 -19.07 3.80
N GLU A 132 20.84 -20.35 3.90
CA GLU A 132 20.40 -21.36 2.92
C GLU A 132 18.87 -21.45 2.82
N GLN A 133 18.19 -21.25 3.94
CA GLN A 133 16.73 -21.19 4.01
C GLN A 133 16.18 -20.05 3.14
N VAL A 134 16.68 -18.82 3.32
CA VAL A 134 16.28 -17.65 2.50
C VAL A 134 16.58 -17.91 1.02
N LEU A 135 17.76 -18.47 0.70
CA LEU A 135 18.13 -18.79 -0.67
C LEU A 135 17.18 -19.82 -1.31
N ARG A 136 16.75 -20.83 -0.55
CA ARG A 136 15.78 -21.83 -0.99
C ARG A 136 14.38 -21.24 -1.16
N LEU A 137 13.88 -20.49 -0.18
CA LEU A 137 12.55 -19.88 -0.25
C LEU A 137 12.46 -18.83 -1.36
N THR A 138 13.56 -18.15 -1.68
CA THR A 138 13.64 -17.24 -2.83
C THR A 138 13.39 -17.97 -4.16
N ASP A 139 13.67 -19.28 -4.26
CA ASP A 139 13.31 -20.06 -5.47
C ASP A 139 11.79 -20.19 -5.65
N HIS A 140 10.99 -20.08 -4.59
CA HIS A 140 9.53 -20.08 -4.71
C HIS A 140 9.00 -18.78 -5.32
N ALA A 141 9.76 -17.67 -5.21
CA ALA A 141 9.51 -16.41 -5.92
C ALA A 141 9.95 -16.42 -7.40
N ARG A 142 10.01 -17.60 -8.04
CA ARG A 142 10.50 -17.75 -9.43
C ARG A 142 9.71 -16.92 -10.43
N ARG A 143 8.40 -16.74 -10.23
CA ARG A 143 7.55 -15.95 -11.14
C ARG A 143 7.99 -14.49 -11.21
N GLN A 144 8.58 -13.98 -10.13
CA GLN A 144 9.08 -12.63 -9.99
C GLN A 144 10.53 -12.48 -10.47
N MET A 145 11.19 -13.58 -10.86
CA MET A 145 12.57 -13.61 -11.37
C MET A 145 13.59 -12.96 -10.42
N VAL A 146 13.43 -13.16 -9.11
CA VAL A 146 14.30 -12.57 -8.09
C VAL A 146 15.73 -13.11 -8.23
N THR A 147 16.72 -12.21 -8.24
CA THR A 147 18.14 -12.55 -8.36
C THR A 147 18.77 -12.71 -6.98
N LYS A 148 19.04 -13.94 -6.56
CA LYS A 148 19.58 -14.26 -5.22
C LYS A 148 20.87 -13.52 -4.86
N ALA A 149 21.75 -13.30 -5.84
CA ALA A 149 23.01 -12.59 -5.63
C ALA A 149 22.86 -11.11 -5.24
N THR A 150 21.64 -10.57 -5.36
CA THR A 150 21.32 -9.17 -5.01
C THR A 150 20.56 -9.06 -3.69
N LEU A 151 20.37 -10.17 -2.96
CA LEU A 151 19.69 -10.19 -1.68
C LEU A 151 20.45 -9.34 -0.67
N ARG A 152 19.73 -8.43 -0.02
CA ARG A 152 20.21 -7.58 1.06
C ARG A 152 19.24 -7.65 2.23
N GLY A 153 19.73 -8.11 3.38
CA GLY A 153 18.93 -8.29 4.59
C GLY A 153 18.78 -7.00 5.40
N PHE A 154 17.63 -6.89 6.07
CA PHE A 154 17.32 -5.86 7.05
C PHE A 154 17.22 -6.46 8.46
N GLU A 155 17.12 -5.60 9.47
CA GLU A 155 16.86 -6.01 10.85
C GLU A 155 15.58 -6.85 10.92
N PRO A 156 15.59 -7.96 11.67
CA PRO A 156 14.39 -8.76 11.85
C PRO A 156 13.36 -8.00 12.70
N ILE A 157 12.08 -8.22 12.45
CA ILE A 157 11.00 -7.61 13.22
C ILE A 157 9.90 -8.61 13.48
N LEU A 158 9.52 -8.74 14.76
CA LEU A 158 8.47 -9.65 15.21
C LEU A 158 8.66 -11.11 14.70
N GLY A 159 9.91 -11.58 14.66
CA GLY A 159 10.25 -12.92 14.17
C GLY A 159 10.28 -13.07 12.64
N LEU A 160 10.02 -11.99 11.89
CA LEU A 160 10.08 -11.95 10.44
C LEU A 160 11.45 -11.50 9.95
N GLU A 161 11.91 -12.11 8.85
CA GLU A 161 13.10 -11.68 8.12
C GLU A 161 12.69 -10.89 6.87
N VAL A 162 13.26 -9.70 6.71
CA VAL A 162 12.96 -8.80 5.59
C VAL A 162 14.17 -8.65 4.69
N TRP A 163 13.96 -8.82 3.38
CA TRP A 163 15.02 -8.79 2.38
C TRP A 163 14.63 -7.95 1.17
N GLU A 164 15.57 -7.16 0.66
CA GLU A 164 15.47 -6.53 -0.67
C GLU A 164 16.24 -7.36 -1.68
N ALA A 165 15.75 -7.40 -2.92
CA ALA A 165 16.50 -7.92 -4.05
C ALA A 165 16.16 -7.17 -5.35
N ARG A 166 16.90 -7.48 -6.42
CA ARG A 166 16.58 -7.10 -7.80
C ARG A 166 16.08 -8.30 -8.58
N SER A 167 15.07 -8.09 -9.42
CA SER A 167 14.70 -9.12 -10.41
C SER A 167 15.65 -9.11 -11.61
N ALA A 168 15.62 -10.16 -12.42
CA ALA A 168 16.33 -10.23 -13.70
C ALA A 168 15.91 -9.12 -14.68
N LEU A 169 14.75 -8.50 -14.46
CA LEU A 169 14.22 -7.37 -15.25
C LEU A 169 14.64 -6.01 -14.69
N GLY A 170 15.42 -5.96 -13.60
CA GLY A 170 15.85 -4.73 -12.93
C GLY A 170 14.84 -4.14 -11.95
N ASN A 171 13.69 -4.79 -11.72
CA ASN A 171 12.70 -4.36 -10.74
C ASN A 171 13.25 -4.49 -9.32
N GLY A 172 12.90 -3.53 -8.45
CA GLY A 172 13.16 -3.65 -7.01
C GLY A 172 12.12 -4.56 -6.39
N CYS A 173 12.55 -5.51 -5.56
CA CYS A 173 11.69 -6.47 -4.88
C CYS A 173 11.89 -6.39 -3.37
N LEU A 174 10.81 -6.48 -2.62
CA LEU A 174 10.80 -6.64 -1.17
C LEU A 174 10.19 -8.01 -0.84
N LEU A 175 10.87 -8.78 0.00
CA LEU A 175 10.51 -10.13 0.41
C LEU A 175 10.42 -10.17 1.93
N VAL A 176 9.40 -10.85 2.45
CA VAL A 176 9.25 -11.09 3.88
C VAL A 176 9.08 -12.59 4.11
N PHE A 177 9.96 -13.14 4.93
CA PHE A 177 10.00 -14.56 5.28
C PHE A 177 9.66 -14.76 6.75
N GLU A 178 9.13 -15.94 7.04
CA GLU A 178 8.97 -16.44 8.41
C GLU A 178 9.91 -17.64 8.61
N PRO A 179 11.05 -17.46 9.30
CA PRO A 179 12.02 -18.53 9.49
C PRO A 179 11.47 -19.72 10.28
N ALA A 180 10.53 -19.47 11.21
CA ALA A 180 9.98 -20.48 12.11
C ALA A 180 9.13 -21.54 11.38
N THR A 181 8.33 -21.11 10.41
CA THR A 181 7.45 -21.97 9.59
C THR A 181 8.07 -22.34 8.25
N ASP A 182 9.23 -21.78 7.93
CA ASP A 182 9.92 -21.96 6.65
C ASP A 182 9.06 -21.50 5.46
N ASP A 183 8.47 -20.30 5.59
CA ASP A 183 7.54 -19.77 4.60
C ASP A 183 7.96 -18.38 4.04
N LEU A 184 7.56 -18.12 2.80
CA LEU A 184 7.65 -16.83 2.14
C LEU A 184 6.27 -16.16 2.22
N LEU A 185 6.09 -15.30 3.22
CA LEU A 185 4.80 -14.66 3.50
C LEU A 185 4.39 -13.67 2.41
N ALA A 186 5.34 -12.88 1.91
CA ALA A 186 5.05 -11.87 0.90
C ALA A 186 6.24 -11.56 0.00
N VAL A 187 5.93 -11.29 -1.28
CA VAL A 187 6.88 -10.76 -2.26
C VAL A 187 6.20 -9.71 -3.12
N GLY A 188 6.82 -8.52 -3.19
CA GLY A 188 6.33 -7.39 -3.98
C GLY A 188 7.45 -6.82 -4.81
N CYS A 189 7.30 -6.82 -6.13
CA CYS A 189 8.27 -6.26 -7.06
C CYS A 189 7.65 -5.12 -7.87
N VAL A 190 8.39 -4.03 -8.05
CA VAL A 190 7.94 -2.88 -8.83
C VAL A 190 9.05 -2.35 -9.75
N PRO A 191 8.70 -1.79 -10.92
CA PRO A 191 9.68 -1.16 -11.79
C PRO A 191 10.19 0.15 -11.18
N PRO A 192 11.47 0.53 -11.41
CA PRO A 192 11.96 1.84 -11.02
C PRO A 192 11.17 2.98 -11.70
N PRO A 193 11.01 4.15 -11.04
CA PRO A 193 11.56 4.52 -9.73
C PRO A 193 10.67 4.13 -8.54
N ALA A 194 9.62 3.33 -8.77
CA ALA A 194 8.69 2.95 -7.71
C ALA A 194 9.40 2.17 -6.60
N LYS A 195 8.85 2.29 -5.40
CA LYS A 195 9.36 1.67 -4.18
C LYS A 195 8.55 0.42 -3.87
N PRO A 196 9.17 -0.77 -3.76
CA PRO A 196 8.43 -1.98 -3.46
C PRO A 196 7.87 -1.90 -2.05
N GLY A 197 6.61 -2.31 -1.91
CA GLY A 197 5.97 -2.51 -0.63
C GLY A 197 5.18 -3.81 -0.65
N VAL A 198 5.03 -4.41 0.52
CA VAL A 198 4.21 -5.60 0.72
C VAL A 198 3.36 -5.44 1.97
N GLU A 199 2.23 -6.12 1.98
CA GLU A 199 1.32 -6.16 3.11
C GLU A 199 1.08 -7.62 3.46
N ILE A 200 1.10 -7.91 4.76
CA ILE A 200 0.76 -9.23 5.27
C ILE A 200 -0.52 -9.06 6.08
N TYR A 201 -1.54 -9.80 5.65
CA TYR A 201 -2.82 -9.94 6.34
C TYR A 201 -2.75 -11.19 7.20
N ASP A 202 -3.32 -11.13 8.40
CA ASP A 202 -3.41 -12.28 9.31
C ASP A 202 -2.08 -13.03 9.40
N VAL A 203 -1.01 -12.31 9.76
CA VAL A 203 0.37 -12.81 9.74
C VAL A 203 0.40 -14.17 10.43
N PRO A 204 0.65 -15.27 9.69
CA PRO A 204 0.58 -16.60 10.25
C PRO A 204 1.88 -16.89 11.01
N VAL A 205 2.31 -15.98 11.91
CA VAL A 205 3.55 -16.13 12.69
C VAL A 205 3.36 -17.24 13.70
N ALA A 206 3.43 -18.47 13.21
CA ALA A 206 3.25 -19.73 13.91
C ALA A 206 2.15 -19.72 14.99
N TRP A 207 1.06 -18.94 14.85
CA TRP A 207 0.01 -18.79 15.88
C TRP A 207 0.56 -18.84 17.31
N THR A 208 1.69 -18.17 17.54
CA THR A 208 2.24 -18.15 18.89
C THR A 208 1.28 -17.33 19.72
N GLN A 209 0.97 -17.81 20.91
CA GLN A 209 0.05 -17.14 21.82
C GLN A 209 0.46 -15.67 22.04
N GLU A 210 1.76 -15.37 21.98
CA GLU A 210 2.29 -14.01 22.06
C GLU A 210 1.87 -13.09 20.90
N TRP A 211 1.72 -13.60 19.67
CA TRP A 211 1.28 -12.77 18.54
C TRP A 211 -0.20 -12.41 18.64
N THR A 212 -1.05 -13.39 18.92
CA THR A 212 -2.50 -13.19 19.07
C THR A 212 -2.85 -12.41 20.34
N GLU A 213 -2.01 -12.47 21.38
CA GLU A 213 -2.12 -11.57 22.54
C GLU A 213 -1.71 -10.13 22.21
N ARG A 214 -0.74 -9.94 21.30
CA ARG A 214 -0.20 -8.63 20.97
C ARG A 214 -0.96 -7.90 19.87
N PHE A 215 -1.52 -8.62 18.90
CA PHE A 215 -2.17 -8.05 17.72
C PHE A 215 -3.55 -8.66 17.52
N PRO A 216 -4.62 -7.84 17.47
CA PRO A 216 -5.97 -8.33 17.22
C PRO A 216 -6.11 -8.94 15.82
N THR A 217 -7.10 -9.83 15.64
CA THR A 217 -7.48 -10.35 14.33
C THR A 217 -7.76 -9.21 13.34
N GLY A 218 -7.32 -9.36 12.10
CA GLY A 218 -7.44 -8.31 11.08
C GLY A 218 -6.33 -7.25 11.12
N THR A 219 -5.29 -7.44 11.96
CA THR A 219 -4.09 -6.61 11.90
C THR A 219 -3.36 -6.82 10.57
N VAL A 220 -2.97 -5.71 9.93
CA VAL A 220 -2.17 -5.69 8.70
C VAL A 220 -0.79 -5.13 9.02
N VAL A 221 0.25 -5.85 8.64
CA VAL A 221 1.63 -5.33 8.72
C VAL A 221 2.09 -4.95 7.32
N ARG A 222 2.34 -3.67 7.11
CA ARG A 222 2.79 -3.10 5.85
C ARG A 222 4.28 -2.79 5.93
N PHE A 223 5.02 -3.23 4.94
CA PHE A 223 6.44 -2.94 4.75
C PHE A 223 6.62 -2.11 3.49
N ILE A 224 7.33 -0.98 3.57
CA ILE A 224 7.66 -0.17 2.39
C ILE A 224 9.16 0.09 2.38
N LEU A 225 9.82 -0.31 1.29
CA LEU A 225 11.23 0.02 1.07
C LEU A 225 11.36 1.52 0.76
N THR A 226 12.19 2.23 1.52
CA THR A 226 12.51 3.63 1.25
C THR A 226 13.84 3.74 0.50
N GLU A 227 14.71 4.70 0.83
CA GLU A 227 15.99 4.84 0.12
C GLU A 227 16.95 3.71 0.48
N ASP A 228 17.10 3.44 1.78
CA ASP A 228 18.03 2.46 2.32
C ASP A 228 17.49 1.73 3.56
N ALA A 229 16.22 1.92 3.90
CA ALA A 229 15.56 1.33 5.04
C ALA A 229 14.20 0.74 4.65
N VAL A 230 13.62 -0.05 5.53
CA VAL A 230 12.24 -0.51 5.39
C VAL A 230 11.42 0.08 6.51
N ASP A 231 10.43 0.90 6.16
CA ASP A 231 9.47 1.40 7.12
C ASP A 231 8.36 0.37 7.30
N VAL A 232 7.93 0.19 8.54
CA VAL A 232 6.91 -0.79 8.95
C VAL A 232 5.75 -0.06 9.60
N TRP A 233 4.54 -0.38 9.15
CA TRP A 233 3.29 0.10 9.75
C TRP A 233 2.46 -1.09 10.20
N ILE A 234 1.94 -1.01 11.41
CA ILE A 234 1.05 -1.98 12.02
C ILE A 234 -0.33 -1.33 12.10
N LEU A 235 -1.24 -1.82 11.29
CA LEU A 235 -2.61 -1.30 11.18
C LEU A 235 -3.54 -2.30 11.84
N GLU A 236 -4.04 -1.97 13.03
CA GLU A 236 -4.99 -2.82 13.75
C GLU A 236 -6.35 -2.81 13.06
N GLY A 237 -6.93 -4.00 12.85
CA GLY A 237 -8.28 -4.15 12.32
C GLY A 237 -9.33 -3.80 13.38
N THR A 238 -10.34 -3.00 13.02
CA THR A 238 -11.52 -2.83 13.88
C THR A 238 -12.45 -4.02 13.66
N SER A 239 -12.50 -4.92 14.64
CA SER A 239 -13.46 -6.04 14.68
C SER A 239 -14.89 -5.58 14.92
#